data_AF-A0A8H3CC94-F1
#
_entry.id   AF-A0A8H3CC94-F1
#
_cell.length_a   1.000
_cell.length_b   1.000
_cell.length_c   1.000
_cell.angle_alpha   90.00
_cell.angle_beta   90.00
_cell.angle_gamma   90.00
#
_symmetry.space_group_name_H-M   'P 1'
#
loop_
_entity.id
_entity.type
_entity.pdbx_description
1 polymer ?
#
loop_
_entity_poly.entity_id
_entity_poly.type
_entity_poly.pdbx_seq_one_letter_code
_entity_poly.pdbx_strand_id
1 'polypeptide(L)'
;MKPNHPSPTKPPQEWSLASLHEHLATALSIELHTIPLYLFAMYCIKVEQLNDVGDRARKDLAGVLEEEMLHLALVGNILCATGGKPKLYGPNHTPIYPREIFYTPTKLHLWPPTTNAIKKFVELEKSSKPGRGNNRGPANIMSAYNTIGDFYHYLKEGIKKVHEKRKEALFDPSTFDIQFAKEEFFDDDMTQIESLDSAMKAINLIVEQGEGSEVAEQTSDAESKSHWAIFKRLQDVKIPHYDVVEDPETKDPNFIDNIKKVGAILNPSKESY
;
A
#
# COMPACT_ATOMS: atom_id res chain seq x y z
N MET A 1 -21.88 0.03 6.99
CA MET A 1 -21.74 -0.03 5.53
C MET A 1 -20.56 -0.93 5.22
N LYS A 2 -20.66 -1.89 4.29
CA LYS A 2 -19.49 -2.63 3.80
C LYS A 2 -18.86 -1.79 2.69
N PRO A 3 -17.77 -1.07 2.96
CA PRO A 3 -17.14 -0.25 1.96
C PRO A 3 -16.17 -1.15 1.21
N ASN A 4 -16.62 -1.69 0.09
CA ASN A 4 -15.80 -2.57 -0.71
C ASN A 4 -15.68 -1.94 -2.09
N HIS A 5 -14.51 -1.36 -2.36
CA HIS A 5 -13.98 -1.40 -3.71
C HIS A 5 -13.98 -2.88 -4.14
N PRO A 6 -14.69 -3.28 -5.22
CA PRO A 6 -14.68 -4.65 -5.67
C PRO A 6 -13.27 -4.98 -6.18
N SER A 7 -12.57 -5.82 -5.44
CA SER A 7 -11.21 -6.27 -5.77
C SER A 7 -11.28 -7.50 -6.70
N PRO A 8 -10.56 -7.53 -7.82
CA PRO A 8 -10.44 -8.72 -8.65
C PRO A 8 -9.96 -9.91 -7.82
N THR A 9 -10.54 -11.09 -7.99
CA THR A 9 -10.09 -12.29 -7.28
C THR A 9 -9.26 -13.21 -8.18
N LYS A 10 -9.04 -12.85 -9.45
CA LYS A 10 -8.18 -13.59 -10.37
C LYS A 10 -7.81 -12.72 -11.57
N PRO A 11 -6.70 -13.01 -12.26
CA PRO A 11 -6.41 -12.34 -13.52
C PRO A 11 -7.52 -12.65 -14.54
N PRO A 12 -7.90 -11.68 -15.38
CA PRO A 12 -8.88 -11.90 -16.43
C PRO A 12 -8.32 -12.88 -17.47
N GLN A 13 -9.20 -13.65 -18.11
CA GLN A 13 -8.81 -14.53 -19.22
C GLN A 13 -8.22 -13.72 -20.39
N GLU A 14 -8.78 -12.54 -20.64
CA GLU A 14 -8.23 -11.57 -21.56
C GLU A 14 -8.15 -10.18 -20.90
N TRP A 15 -6.99 -9.57 -20.98
CA TRP A 15 -6.80 -8.20 -20.51
C TRP A 15 -7.46 -7.20 -21.47
N SER A 16 -8.26 -6.32 -20.89
CA SER A 16 -8.87 -5.14 -21.50
C SER A 16 -8.44 -3.89 -20.75
N LEU A 17 -8.71 -2.70 -21.31
CA LEU A 17 -8.45 -1.45 -20.60
C LEU A 17 -9.27 -1.36 -19.30
N ALA A 18 -10.53 -1.80 -19.32
CA ALA A 18 -11.40 -1.80 -18.15
C ALA A 18 -10.84 -2.71 -17.04
N SER A 19 -10.46 -3.95 -17.38
CA SER A 19 -9.88 -4.86 -16.39
C SER A 19 -8.52 -4.33 -15.88
N LEU A 20 -7.73 -3.67 -16.73
CA LEU A 20 -6.50 -3.02 -16.28
C LEU A 20 -6.78 -1.91 -15.25
N HIS A 21 -7.76 -1.04 -15.51
CA HIS A 21 -8.15 0.01 -14.56
C HIS A 21 -8.70 -0.54 -13.25
N GLU A 22 -9.47 -1.64 -13.28
CA GLU A 22 -9.92 -2.32 -12.06
C GLU A 22 -8.76 -2.84 -11.20
N HIS A 23 -7.73 -3.39 -11.83
CA HIS A 23 -6.54 -3.85 -11.12
C HIS A 23 -5.70 -2.68 -10.64
N LEU A 24 -5.50 -1.63 -11.43
CA LEU A 24 -4.78 -0.43 -10.98
C LEU A 24 -5.50 0.28 -9.82
N ALA A 25 -6.83 0.34 -9.84
CA ALA A 25 -7.60 0.88 -8.72
C ALA A 25 -7.50 0.00 -7.47
N THR A 26 -7.35 -1.32 -7.65
CA THR A 26 -7.08 -2.26 -6.56
C THR A 26 -5.67 -2.10 -6.01
N ALA A 27 -4.66 -1.95 -6.87
CA ALA A 27 -3.27 -1.63 -6.48
C ALA A 27 -3.23 -0.34 -5.64
N LEU A 28 -3.90 0.72 -6.12
CA LEU A 28 -4.01 1.99 -5.41
C LEU A 28 -4.62 1.81 -4.01
N SER A 29 -5.63 0.94 -3.92
CA SER A 29 -6.25 0.62 -2.65
C SER A 29 -5.39 -0.28 -1.77
N ILE A 30 -4.48 -1.10 -2.30
CA ILE A 30 -3.51 -1.86 -1.48
C ILE A 30 -2.61 -0.84 -0.76
N GLU A 31 -1.92 0.03 -1.50
CA GLU A 31 -0.95 0.99 -0.93
C GLU A 31 -1.63 2.00 0.00
N LEU A 32 -2.86 2.42 -0.32
CA LEU A 32 -3.59 3.32 0.57
C LEU A 32 -3.94 2.65 1.92
N HIS A 33 -4.12 1.33 1.95
CA HIS A 33 -4.49 0.61 3.18
C HIS A 33 -3.28 0.12 3.99
N THR A 34 -2.07 0.10 3.43
CA THR A 34 -0.83 -0.19 4.16
C THR A 34 -0.36 1.04 4.93
N ILE A 35 -0.45 2.24 4.33
CA ILE A 35 -0.01 3.52 4.92
C ILE A 35 -0.51 3.72 6.37
N PRO A 36 -1.83 3.66 6.68
CA PRO A 36 -2.29 3.89 8.05
C PRO A 36 -1.82 2.84 9.05
N LEU A 37 -1.58 1.59 8.64
CA LEU A 37 -1.07 0.54 9.51
C LEU A 37 0.33 0.88 10.01
N TYR A 38 1.22 1.24 9.09
CA TYR A 38 2.62 1.53 9.39
C TYR A 38 2.78 2.87 10.07
N LEU A 39 2.00 3.87 9.64
CA LEU A 39 1.90 5.17 10.30
C LEU A 39 1.50 5.00 11.77
N PHE A 40 0.43 4.24 12.04
CA PHE A 40 -0.06 4.03 13.41
C PHE A 40 0.97 3.32 14.28
N ALA A 41 1.59 2.25 13.76
CA ALA A 41 2.65 1.53 14.47
C ALA A 41 3.86 2.44 14.79
N MET A 42 4.30 3.27 13.82
CA MET A 42 5.40 4.20 14.01
C MET A 42 5.11 5.22 15.11
N TYR A 43 3.93 5.85 15.08
CA TYR A 43 3.54 6.86 16.08
C TYR A 43 3.26 6.28 17.47
N CYS A 44 3.06 4.96 17.59
CA CYS A 44 2.97 4.29 18.88
C CYS A 44 4.33 4.11 19.58
N ILE A 45 5.47 4.32 18.90
CA ILE A 45 6.80 4.19 19.50
C ILE A 45 7.04 5.32 20.51
N LYS A 46 7.50 4.97 21.72
CA LYS A 46 7.75 5.93 22.80
C LYS A 46 9.01 6.76 22.53
N VAL A 47 8.82 8.00 22.06
CA VAL A 47 9.91 8.95 21.79
C VAL A 47 10.69 9.33 23.05
N GLU A 48 10.02 9.47 24.18
CA GLU A 48 10.63 9.87 25.46
C GLU A 48 11.51 8.79 26.09
N GLN A 49 11.39 7.54 25.60
CA GLN A 49 12.17 6.38 26.04
C GLN A 49 12.99 5.81 24.87
N LEU A 50 13.34 6.65 23.88
CA LEU A 50 14.15 6.24 22.74
C LEU A 50 15.54 5.83 23.22
N ASN A 51 15.70 4.52 23.40
CA ASN A 51 16.97 3.87 23.23
C ASN A 51 17.26 3.69 21.73
N ASP A 52 18.48 3.29 21.39
CA ASP A 52 18.87 3.10 19.99
C ASP A 52 17.95 2.12 19.23
N VAL A 53 17.29 1.20 19.95
CA VAL A 53 16.37 0.22 19.37
C VAL A 53 15.08 0.90 18.89
N GLY A 54 14.46 1.73 19.73
CA GLY A 54 13.25 2.46 19.37
C GLY A 54 13.50 3.47 18.23
N ASP A 55 14.65 4.14 18.23
CA ASP A 55 14.99 5.11 17.19
C ASP A 55 15.22 4.44 15.83
N ARG A 56 15.93 3.31 15.80
CA ARG A 56 16.08 2.50 14.58
C ARG A 56 14.73 2.00 14.06
N ALA A 57 13.90 1.41 14.92
CA ALA A 57 12.59 0.91 14.50
C ALA A 57 11.69 2.02 13.93
N ARG A 58 11.74 3.22 14.52
CA ARG A 58 10.99 4.37 14.02
C ARG A 58 11.49 4.85 12.66
N LYS A 59 12.82 4.88 12.45
CA LYS A 59 13.42 5.24 11.15
C LYS A 59 13.11 4.21 10.07
N ASP A 60 13.20 2.92 10.41
CA ASP A 60 12.85 1.82 9.51
C ASP A 60 11.37 1.91 9.08
N LEU A 61 10.45 2.12 10.02
CA LEU A 61 9.03 2.31 9.71
C LEU A 61 8.75 3.60 8.92
N ALA A 62 9.48 4.68 9.19
CA ALA A 62 9.35 5.92 8.43
C ALA A 62 9.79 5.73 6.97
N GLY A 63 10.90 5.02 6.73
CA GLY A 63 11.35 4.69 5.37
C GLY A 63 10.32 3.84 4.61
N VAL A 64 9.80 2.79 5.24
CA VAL A 64 8.71 1.99 4.63
C VAL A 64 7.49 2.86 4.33
N LEU A 65 7.10 3.75 5.24
CA LEU A 65 5.96 4.64 5.03
C LEU A 65 6.16 5.60 3.84
N GLU A 66 7.36 6.16 3.69
CA GLU A 66 7.75 7.01 2.56
C GLU A 66 7.67 6.22 1.24
N GLU A 67 8.18 4.99 1.22
CA GLU A 67 8.12 4.08 0.08
C GLU A 67 6.67 3.68 -0.27
N GLU A 68 5.80 3.37 0.70
CA GLU A 68 4.38 3.08 0.45
C GLU A 68 3.61 4.30 -0.12
N MET A 69 3.95 5.51 0.32
CA MET A 69 3.39 6.74 -0.27
C MET A 69 3.88 6.93 -1.71
N LEU A 70 5.16 6.63 -1.98
CA LEU A 70 5.72 6.61 -3.34
C LEU A 70 4.98 5.59 -4.21
N HIS A 71 4.74 4.38 -3.72
CA HIS A 71 4.01 3.33 -4.44
C HIS A 71 2.59 3.78 -4.79
N LEU A 72 1.88 4.37 -3.83
CA LEU A 72 0.55 4.93 -4.06
C LEU A 72 0.55 5.96 -5.20
N ALA A 73 1.52 6.87 -5.20
CA ALA A 73 1.66 7.89 -6.23
C ALA A 73 2.05 7.30 -7.60
N LEU A 74 2.97 6.33 -7.65
CA LEU A 74 3.36 5.63 -8.88
C LEU A 74 2.18 4.85 -9.49
N VAL A 75 1.42 4.11 -8.70
CA VAL A 75 0.18 3.45 -9.17
C VAL A 75 -0.82 4.49 -9.67
N GLY A 76 -0.95 5.62 -8.97
CA GLY A 76 -1.76 6.76 -9.38
C GLY A 76 -1.35 7.29 -10.75
N ASN A 77 -0.05 7.49 -10.99
CA ASN A 77 0.49 7.93 -12.27
C ASN A 77 0.19 6.93 -13.40
N ILE A 78 0.38 5.62 -13.18
CA ILE A 78 0.05 4.59 -14.18
C ILE A 78 -1.46 4.59 -14.49
N LEU A 79 -2.30 4.73 -13.45
CA LEU A 79 -3.75 4.81 -13.63
C LEU A 79 -4.16 6.05 -14.41
N CYS A 80 -3.59 7.22 -14.11
CA CYS A 80 -3.82 8.46 -14.86
C CYS A 80 -3.37 8.32 -16.31
N ALA A 81 -2.13 7.88 -16.56
CA ALA A 81 -1.57 7.74 -17.90
C ALA A 81 -2.37 6.80 -18.80
N THR A 82 -3.00 5.77 -18.23
CA THR A 82 -3.87 4.86 -18.98
C THR A 82 -5.31 5.36 -19.15
N GLY A 83 -5.61 6.59 -18.76
CA GLY A 83 -6.93 7.24 -18.88
C GLY A 83 -7.89 6.95 -17.71
N GLY A 84 -7.40 6.34 -16.64
CA GLY A 84 -8.14 6.12 -15.40
C GLY A 84 -8.15 7.34 -14.48
N LYS A 85 -8.90 7.26 -13.38
CA LYS A 85 -9.00 8.34 -12.38
C LYS A 85 -8.79 7.77 -10.98
N PRO A 86 -7.66 8.07 -10.31
CA PRO A 86 -7.41 7.65 -8.94
C PRO A 86 -8.51 8.13 -7.99
N LYS A 87 -8.93 7.26 -7.07
CA LYS A 87 -9.92 7.59 -6.03
C LYS A 87 -9.37 7.19 -4.67
N LEU A 88 -9.00 8.19 -3.86
CA LEU A 88 -8.38 8.00 -2.55
C LEU A 88 -9.34 8.21 -1.37
N TYR A 89 -10.53 8.74 -1.62
CA TYR A 89 -11.50 9.06 -0.57
C TYR A 89 -12.93 8.75 -0.98
N GLY A 90 -13.82 8.77 0.01
CA GLY A 90 -15.22 8.47 -0.14
C GLY A 90 -15.58 7.10 0.44
N PRO A 91 -16.89 6.78 0.52
CA PRO A 91 -17.38 5.67 1.32
C PRO A 91 -16.68 4.34 1.04
N ASN A 92 -16.27 4.07 -0.20
CA ASN A 92 -15.68 2.78 -0.60
C ASN A 92 -14.14 2.77 -0.70
N HIS A 93 -13.46 3.92 -0.49
CA HIS A 93 -12.01 4.04 -0.68
C HIS A 93 -11.28 4.42 0.62
N THR A 94 -11.96 5.07 1.55
CA THR A 94 -11.36 5.42 2.85
C THR A 94 -11.01 4.15 3.64
N PRO A 95 -9.75 3.99 4.10
CA PRO A 95 -9.36 2.86 4.92
C PRO A 95 -10.17 2.75 6.20
N ILE A 96 -10.66 1.54 6.48
CA ILE A 96 -11.36 1.20 7.72
C ILE A 96 -10.77 -0.09 8.25
N TYR A 97 -10.44 -0.09 9.54
CA TYR A 97 -9.88 -1.22 10.28
C TYR A 97 -10.85 -1.64 11.40
N PRO A 98 -10.86 -2.93 11.80
CA PRO A 98 -10.06 -4.02 11.26
C PRO A 98 -10.53 -4.49 9.86
N ARG A 99 -9.58 -4.91 9.03
CA ARG A 99 -9.86 -5.36 7.65
C ARG A 99 -8.85 -6.40 7.18
N GLU A 100 -9.34 -7.35 6.39
CA GLU A 100 -8.49 -8.19 5.55
C GLU A 100 -7.99 -7.36 4.37
N ILE A 101 -6.68 -7.13 4.30
CA ILE A 101 -6.08 -6.43 3.17
C ILE A 101 -5.94 -7.45 2.03
N PHE A 102 -6.95 -7.44 1.16
CA PHE A 102 -7.02 -8.22 -0.07
C PHE A 102 -6.69 -9.69 0.14
N TYR A 103 -5.66 -10.20 -0.55
CA TYR A 103 -5.32 -11.61 -0.64
C TYR A 103 -4.62 -12.14 0.63
N THR A 104 -4.54 -11.33 1.68
CA THR A 104 -4.06 -11.76 2.99
C THR A 104 -5.22 -12.26 3.84
N PRO A 105 -5.20 -13.53 4.31
CA PRO A 105 -6.30 -14.11 5.09
C PRO A 105 -6.37 -13.59 6.54
N THR A 106 -5.51 -12.62 6.90
CA THR A 106 -5.42 -12.06 8.24
C THR A 106 -6.14 -10.70 8.28
N LYS A 107 -7.01 -10.52 9.28
CA LYS A 107 -7.50 -9.19 9.63
C LYS A 107 -6.40 -8.36 10.27
N LEU A 108 -6.10 -7.23 9.64
CA LEU A 108 -5.16 -6.23 10.12
C LEU A 108 -5.92 -5.13 10.86
N HIS A 109 -5.37 -4.72 11.99
CA HIS A 109 -5.88 -3.65 12.82
C HIS A 109 -4.81 -2.56 12.93
N LEU A 110 -5.22 -1.38 13.39
CA LEU A 110 -4.30 -0.36 13.86
C LEU A 110 -3.69 -0.80 15.20
N TRP A 111 -2.50 -1.37 15.15
CA TRP A 111 -1.81 -1.90 16.34
C TRP A 111 -0.51 -1.14 16.62
N PRO A 112 -0.13 -0.99 17.90
CA PRO A 112 1.25 -0.64 18.24
C PRO A 112 2.22 -1.72 17.72
N PRO A 113 3.53 -1.42 17.60
CA PRO A 113 4.54 -2.30 17.00
C PRO A 113 4.92 -3.44 17.95
N THR A 114 3.94 -4.23 18.34
CA THR A 114 4.11 -5.48 19.09
C THR A 114 4.72 -6.54 18.17
N THR A 115 5.38 -7.55 18.75
CA THR A 115 5.87 -8.72 18.00
C THR A 115 4.80 -9.37 17.13
N ASN A 116 3.53 -9.38 17.58
CA ASN A 116 2.44 -9.92 16.78
C ASN A 116 2.06 -9.02 15.61
N ALA A 117 2.00 -7.69 15.81
CA ALA A 117 1.72 -6.75 14.73
C ALA A 117 2.80 -6.81 13.64
N ILE A 118 4.08 -6.79 14.04
CA ILE A 118 5.20 -6.91 13.09
C ILE A 118 5.17 -8.25 12.35
N LYS A 119 4.83 -9.35 13.03
CA LYS A 119 4.59 -10.66 12.37
C LYS A 119 3.54 -10.56 11.26
N LYS A 120 2.49 -9.78 11.46
CA LYS A 120 1.45 -9.58 10.45
C LYS A 120 1.91 -8.69 9.29
N PHE A 121 2.77 -7.71 9.55
CA PHE A 121 3.41 -6.93 8.47
C PHE A 121 4.38 -7.79 7.64
N VAL A 122 5.14 -8.69 8.28
CA VAL A 122 5.95 -9.69 7.57
C VAL A 122 5.09 -10.61 6.69
N GLU A 123 3.91 -11.03 7.17
CA GLU A 123 2.98 -11.85 6.38
C GLU A 123 2.42 -11.07 5.18
N LEU A 124 2.16 -9.77 5.35
CA LEU A 124 1.62 -8.87 4.33
C LEU A 124 2.62 -8.63 3.19
N GLU A 125 3.87 -8.30 3.52
CA GLU A 125 4.95 -8.00 2.55
C GLU A 125 5.61 -9.23 1.92
N LYS A 126 5.16 -10.43 2.30
CA LYS A 126 5.81 -11.66 1.86
C LYS A 126 5.51 -11.93 0.39
N SER A 127 6.57 -12.08 -0.41
CA SER A 127 6.46 -12.62 -1.76
C SER A 127 5.97 -14.07 -1.80
N SER A 128 5.20 -14.41 -2.83
CA SER A 128 5.03 -15.81 -3.27
C SER A 128 5.82 -16.03 -4.55
N LYS A 129 6.73 -17.02 -4.54
CA LYS A 129 7.32 -17.52 -5.80
C LYS A 129 6.18 -18.02 -6.70
N PRO A 130 6.03 -17.50 -7.93
CA PRO A 130 5.01 -17.98 -8.85
C PRO A 130 5.21 -19.49 -9.10
N GLY A 131 4.19 -20.29 -8.82
CA GLY A 131 4.17 -21.73 -9.16
C GLY A 131 4.52 -22.73 -8.05
N ARG A 132 4.61 -22.35 -6.77
CA ARG A 132 4.80 -23.31 -5.64
C ARG A 132 3.70 -23.38 -4.58
N GLY A 133 2.53 -22.78 -4.81
CA GLY A 133 1.41 -22.81 -3.86
C GLY A 133 0.32 -23.81 -4.22
N ASN A 134 0.40 -25.05 -3.72
CA ASN A 134 -0.71 -26.03 -3.73
C ASN A 134 -1.53 -26.00 -2.44
N ASN A 135 -1.49 -24.91 -1.67
CA ASN A 135 -2.23 -24.80 -0.41
C ASN A 135 -3.53 -24.02 -0.61
N ARG A 136 -4.53 -24.77 -1.04
CA ARG A 136 -5.95 -24.39 -1.01
C ARG A 136 -6.37 -24.13 0.44
N GLY A 137 -6.45 -22.86 0.84
CA GLY A 137 -7.17 -22.44 2.04
C GLY A 137 -8.67 -22.78 1.97
N PRO A 138 -9.41 -22.71 3.09
CA PRO A 138 -10.80 -23.15 3.15
C PRO A 138 -11.73 -22.35 2.21
N ALA A 139 -12.12 -23.02 1.14
CA ALA A 139 -13.35 -22.99 0.30
C ALA A 139 -14.21 -21.73 0.07
N ASN A 140 -14.01 -20.54 0.64
CA ASN A 140 -14.99 -19.44 0.47
C ASN A 140 -14.51 -18.10 -0.10
N ILE A 141 -13.21 -17.88 -0.33
CA ILE A 141 -12.72 -16.81 -1.24
C ILE A 141 -11.37 -17.28 -1.81
N MET A 142 -11.38 -18.18 -2.81
CA MET A 142 -10.14 -18.50 -3.52
C MET A 142 -9.82 -17.36 -4.48
N SER A 143 -9.07 -16.39 -4.00
CA SER A 143 -8.33 -15.52 -4.91
C SER A 143 -7.24 -16.35 -5.60
N ALA A 144 -7.08 -16.21 -6.92
CA ALA A 144 -5.93 -16.76 -7.64
C ALA A 144 -4.63 -16.00 -7.31
N TYR A 145 -4.75 -14.86 -6.64
CA TYR A 145 -3.63 -14.15 -6.02
C TYR A 145 -3.42 -14.69 -4.61
N ASN A 146 -2.29 -15.31 -4.33
CA ASN A 146 -1.97 -15.83 -2.98
C ASN A 146 -1.25 -14.78 -2.12
N THR A 147 -0.64 -13.77 -2.73
CA THR A 147 0.03 -12.64 -2.08
C THR A 147 -0.20 -11.35 -2.87
N ILE A 148 0.23 -10.22 -2.32
CA ILE A 148 0.29 -8.92 -3.03
C ILE A 148 1.27 -9.01 -4.22
N GLY A 149 2.35 -9.78 -4.09
CA GLY A 149 3.30 -10.01 -5.18
C GLY A 149 2.74 -10.77 -6.37
N ASP A 150 1.93 -11.81 -6.11
CA ASP A 150 1.20 -12.48 -7.20
C ASP A 150 0.34 -11.46 -7.96
N PHE A 151 -0.31 -10.55 -7.23
CA PHE A 151 -1.15 -9.53 -7.83
C PHE A 151 -0.37 -8.54 -8.70
N TYR A 152 0.75 -8.00 -8.19
CA TYR A 152 1.60 -7.10 -8.98
C TYR A 152 2.24 -7.80 -10.18
N HIS A 153 2.61 -9.07 -10.05
CA HIS A 153 3.09 -9.88 -11.18
C HIS A 153 2.07 -9.93 -12.32
N TYR A 154 0.81 -10.27 -12.02
CA TYR A 154 -0.24 -10.30 -13.03
C TYR A 154 -0.63 -8.91 -13.53
N LEU A 155 -0.61 -7.88 -12.70
CA LEU A 155 -0.85 -6.50 -13.12
C LEU A 155 0.21 -6.04 -14.13
N LYS A 156 1.49 -6.35 -13.89
CA LYS A 156 2.60 -6.10 -14.82
C LYS A 156 2.35 -6.76 -16.17
N GLU A 157 1.96 -8.03 -16.18
CA GLU A 157 1.58 -8.73 -17.41
C GLU A 157 0.33 -8.12 -18.07
N GLY A 158 -0.62 -7.64 -17.28
CA GLY A 158 -1.80 -6.94 -17.75
C GLY A 158 -1.49 -5.65 -18.50
N ILE A 159 -0.59 -4.82 -17.96
CA ILE A 159 -0.11 -3.60 -18.64
C ILE A 159 0.48 -3.96 -20.00
N LYS A 160 1.39 -4.95 -20.05
CA LYS A 160 1.99 -5.41 -21.31
C LYS A 160 0.95 -5.92 -22.30
N LYS A 161 -0.02 -6.73 -21.87
CA LYS A 161 -1.07 -7.30 -22.73
C LYS A 161 -2.03 -6.26 -23.28
N VAL A 162 -2.38 -5.23 -22.50
CA VAL A 162 -3.17 -4.11 -23.02
C VAL A 162 -2.34 -3.26 -23.96
N HIS A 163 -1.06 -3.03 -23.66
CA HIS A 163 -0.13 -2.33 -24.54
C HIS A 163 0.05 -3.07 -25.89
N GLU A 164 0.12 -4.40 -25.92
CA GLU A 164 0.19 -5.16 -27.17
C GLU A 164 -0.96 -4.83 -28.13
N LYS A 165 -2.17 -4.60 -27.58
CA LYS A 165 -3.40 -4.28 -28.32
C LYS A 165 -3.52 -2.80 -28.70
N ARG A 166 -3.08 -1.89 -27.81
CA ARG A 166 -3.26 -0.43 -27.97
C ARG A 166 -2.01 0.32 -28.45
N LYS A 167 -0.84 -0.28 -28.31
CA LYS A 167 0.48 0.33 -28.54
C LYS A 167 0.62 1.61 -27.70
N GLU A 168 1.35 2.59 -28.21
CA GLU A 168 1.58 3.89 -27.55
C GLU A 168 0.28 4.61 -27.19
N ALA A 169 -0.84 4.34 -27.89
CA ALA A 169 -2.15 4.92 -27.57
C ALA A 169 -2.75 4.40 -26.24
N LEU A 170 -2.06 3.51 -25.52
CA LEU A 170 -2.39 3.19 -24.13
C LEU A 170 -2.07 4.36 -23.19
N PHE A 171 -1.00 5.11 -23.45
CA PHE A 171 -0.54 6.19 -22.57
C PHE A 171 -0.96 7.52 -23.18
N ASP A 172 -1.82 8.26 -22.47
CA ASP A 172 -2.36 9.54 -22.91
C ASP A 172 -1.36 10.67 -22.59
N PRO A 173 -0.73 11.30 -23.59
CA PRO A 173 0.24 12.37 -23.33
C PRO A 173 -0.36 13.59 -22.63
N SER A 174 -1.68 13.79 -22.73
CA SER A 174 -2.35 14.92 -22.09
C SER A 174 -2.44 14.81 -20.57
N THR A 175 -2.13 13.64 -20.00
CA THR A 175 -2.13 13.43 -18.56
C THR A 175 -0.76 13.70 -17.92
N PHE A 176 0.29 13.95 -18.71
CA PHE A 176 1.65 14.10 -18.19
C PHE A 176 1.75 15.18 -17.09
N ASP A 177 1.13 16.34 -17.32
CA ASP A 177 1.15 17.49 -16.40
C ASP A 177 0.30 17.30 -15.13
N ILE A 178 -0.52 16.25 -15.05
CA ILE A 178 -1.34 15.93 -13.86
C ILE A 178 -0.85 14.68 -13.12
N GLN A 179 0.28 14.12 -13.54
CA GLN A 179 1.00 13.07 -12.84
C GLN A 179 1.97 13.71 -11.85
N PHE A 180 2.22 13.05 -10.72
CA PHE A 180 3.25 13.49 -9.79
C PHE A 180 4.62 13.42 -10.44
N ALA A 181 5.36 14.52 -10.40
CA ALA A 181 6.75 14.60 -10.82
C ALA A 181 7.71 14.50 -9.63
N LYS A 182 8.98 14.19 -9.91
CA LYS A 182 10.04 14.11 -8.89
C LYS A 182 10.19 15.40 -8.09
N GLU A 183 10.01 16.56 -8.71
CA GLU A 183 10.11 17.86 -8.05
C GLU A 183 8.99 18.08 -7.01
N GLU A 184 7.82 17.47 -7.24
CA GLU A 184 6.66 17.59 -6.35
C GLU A 184 6.68 16.53 -5.25
N PHE A 185 7.20 15.34 -5.56
CA PHE A 185 7.29 14.22 -4.62
C PHE A 185 8.57 14.23 -3.78
N PHE A 186 9.58 15.01 -4.20
CA PHE A 186 10.91 15.12 -3.57
C PHE A 186 11.67 13.78 -3.49
N ASP A 187 11.46 12.93 -4.49
CA ASP A 187 12.06 11.59 -4.59
C ASP A 187 12.54 11.33 -6.03
N ASP A 188 13.80 10.90 -6.18
CA ASP A 188 14.40 10.59 -7.48
C ASP A 188 13.82 9.33 -8.12
N ASP A 189 13.19 8.47 -7.33
CA ASP A 189 12.54 7.26 -7.80
C ASP A 189 11.13 7.53 -8.40
N MET A 190 10.56 8.71 -8.14
CA MET A 190 9.29 9.13 -8.74
C MET A 190 9.40 9.20 -10.27
N THR A 191 8.51 8.49 -10.95
CA THR A 191 8.52 8.33 -12.41
C THR A 191 7.17 8.74 -13.00
N GLN A 192 7.17 9.76 -13.86
CA GLN A 192 6.03 10.06 -14.73
C GLN A 192 5.95 9.03 -15.85
N ILE A 193 4.73 8.64 -16.20
CA ILE A 193 4.41 7.56 -17.12
C ILE A 193 4.00 8.15 -18.47
N GLU A 194 4.83 7.88 -19.47
CA GLU A 194 4.65 8.31 -20.87
C GLU A 194 4.71 7.13 -21.86
N SER A 195 5.08 5.94 -21.38
CA SER A 195 5.42 4.80 -22.22
C SER A 195 5.32 3.48 -21.45
N LEU A 196 5.42 2.35 -22.17
CA LEU A 196 5.51 1.05 -21.52
C LEU A 196 6.75 0.95 -20.63
N ASP A 197 7.87 1.54 -21.05
CA ASP A 197 9.13 1.47 -20.31
C ASP A 197 9.03 2.20 -18.96
N SER A 198 8.51 3.43 -18.95
CA SER A 198 8.26 4.18 -17.70
C SER A 198 7.26 3.47 -16.78
N ALA A 199 6.19 2.89 -17.34
CA ALA A 199 5.24 2.06 -16.57
C ALA A 199 5.90 0.82 -15.96
N MET A 200 6.80 0.15 -16.70
CA MET A 200 7.54 -1.00 -16.20
C MET A 200 8.56 -0.59 -15.14
N LYS A 201 9.24 0.54 -15.30
CA LYS A 201 10.14 1.09 -14.28
C LYS A 201 9.41 1.31 -12.96
N ALA A 202 8.26 1.99 -13.00
CA ALA A 202 7.45 2.27 -11.82
C ALA A 202 6.95 0.99 -11.13
N ILE A 203 6.36 0.04 -11.86
CA ILE A 203 5.82 -1.18 -11.24
C ILE A 203 6.92 -2.13 -10.73
N ASN A 204 8.10 -2.15 -11.37
CA ASN A 204 9.23 -2.94 -10.88
C ASN A 204 9.74 -2.39 -9.55
N LEU A 205 9.87 -1.06 -9.44
CA LEU A 205 10.31 -0.42 -8.20
C LEU A 205 9.38 -0.76 -7.02
N ILE A 206 8.06 -0.69 -7.23
CA ILE A 206 7.06 -1.06 -6.20
C ILE A 206 7.32 -2.47 -5.68
N VAL A 207 7.48 -3.44 -6.60
CA VAL A 207 7.73 -4.85 -6.23
C VAL A 207 9.09 -5.02 -5.56
N GLU A 208 10.14 -4.35 -6.07
CA GLU A 208 11.50 -4.44 -5.53
C GLU A 208 11.60 -3.85 -4.11
N GLN A 209 10.92 -2.74 -3.83
CA GLN A 209 10.88 -2.12 -2.50
C GLN A 209 9.99 -2.92 -1.53
N GLY A 210 8.83 -3.43 -1.96
CA GLY A 210 7.97 -4.24 -1.09
C GLY A 210 8.60 -5.60 -0.73
N GLU A 211 8.87 -6.42 -1.75
CA GLU A 211 9.25 -7.83 -1.58
C GLU A 211 10.75 -8.07 -1.67
N GLY A 212 11.48 -7.19 -2.37
CA GLY A 212 12.86 -7.42 -2.79
C GLY A 212 12.97 -7.86 -4.25
N SER A 213 14.19 -7.82 -4.80
CA SER A 213 14.46 -8.27 -6.18
C SER A 213 14.64 -9.80 -6.24
N GLU A 214 14.22 -10.44 -7.33
CA GLU A 214 14.60 -11.85 -7.63
C GLU A 214 16.12 -12.05 -7.66
N VAL A 215 16.88 -11.00 -7.98
CA VAL A 215 18.37 -11.01 -8.04
C VAL A 215 18.99 -10.83 -6.65
N ALA A 216 18.23 -10.30 -5.67
CA ALA A 216 18.70 -10.10 -4.30
C ALA A 216 18.84 -11.41 -3.50
N GLU A 217 18.51 -12.57 -4.09
CA GLU A 217 18.82 -13.90 -3.51
C GLU A 217 20.34 -14.14 -3.30
N GLN A 218 21.21 -13.24 -3.79
CA GLN A 218 22.66 -13.27 -3.55
C GLN A 218 23.15 -12.31 -2.46
N THR A 219 22.30 -11.40 -1.99
CA THR A 219 22.58 -10.55 -0.82
C THR A 219 21.98 -11.22 0.42
N SER A 220 22.69 -11.22 1.54
CA SER A 220 22.11 -11.75 2.78
C SER A 220 20.83 -10.99 3.15
N ASP A 221 19.82 -11.67 3.72
CA ASP A 221 18.58 -11.04 4.23
C ASP A 221 18.84 -9.82 5.14
N ALA A 222 20.05 -9.73 5.72
CA ALA A 222 20.48 -8.63 6.57
C ALA A 222 20.76 -7.31 5.82
N GLU A 223 21.09 -7.35 4.53
CA GLU A 223 21.45 -6.18 3.71
C GLU A 223 20.30 -5.68 2.82
N SER A 224 19.26 -6.51 2.62
CA SER A 224 18.09 -6.10 1.85
C SER A 224 17.35 -4.94 2.52
N LYS A 225 16.98 -3.94 1.72
CA LYS A 225 16.18 -2.80 2.14
C LYS A 225 14.69 -2.98 1.89
N SER A 226 14.24 -4.14 1.38
CA SER A 226 12.82 -4.34 1.12
C SER A 226 11.98 -4.29 2.39
N HIS A 227 10.71 -3.91 2.26
CA HIS A 227 9.75 -3.83 3.38
C HIS A 227 9.70 -5.16 4.13
N TRP A 228 9.62 -6.28 3.41
CA TRP A 228 9.67 -7.62 4.00
C TRP A 228 10.92 -7.82 4.87
N ALA A 229 12.10 -7.46 4.37
CA ALA A 229 13.36 -7.63 5.10
C ALA A 229 13.44 -6.70 6.32
N ILE A 230 12.94 -5.47 6.20
CA ILE A 230 12.81 -4.52 7.32
C ILE A 230 11.93 -5.12 8.42
N PHE A 231 10.70 -5.53 8.09
CA PHE A 231 9.80 -6.11 9.09
C PHE A 231 10.34 -7.41 9.67
N LYS A 232 11.08 -8.20 8.89
CA LYS A 232 11.77 -9.39 9.39
C LYS A 232 12.81 -9.06 10.45
N ARG A 233 13.63 -8.03 10.23
CA ARG A 233 14.58 -7.56 11.25
C ARG A 233 13.89 -7.05 12.50
N LEU A 234 12.76 -6.37 12.36
CA LEU A 234 11.97 -5.86 13.48
C LEU A 234 11.19 -6.95 14.23
N GLN A 235 10.95 -8.11 13.62
CA GLN A 235 10.07 -9.16 14.13
C GLN A 235 10.42 -9.62 15.56
N ASP A 236 11.71 -9.75 15.86
CA ASP A 236 12.21 -10.25 17.15
C ASP A 236 12.72 -9.12 18.07
N VAL A 237 12.49 -7.86 17.68
CA VAL A 237 12.93 -6.68 18.43
C VAL A 237 11.85 -6.24 19.41
N LYS A 238 12.24 -6.02 20.67
CA LYS A 238 11.35 -5.43 21.68
C LYS A 238 11.31 -3.91 21.53
N ILE A 239 10.37 -3.41 20.73
CA ILE A 239 10.19 -1.99 20.46
C ILE A 239 9.41 -1.34 21.62
N PRO A 240 9.91 -0.26 22.26
CA PRO A 240 9.18 0.45 23.29
C PRO A 240 7.99 1.21 22.67
N HIS A 241 6.77 0.93 23.13
CA HIS A 241 5.55 1.54 22.59
C HIS A 241 4.53 1.89 23.67
N TYR A 242 3.58 2.75 23.33
CA TYR A 242 2.40 3.04 24.14
C TYR A 242 1.41 1.86 24.09
N ASP A 243 0.77 1.60 25.22
CA ASP A 243 -0.37 0.70 25.25
C ASP A 243 -1.56 1.41 24.59
N VAL A 244 -2.21 0.73 23.65
CA VAL A 244 -3.37 1.24 22.93
C VAL A 244 -4.60 0.46 23.38
N VAL A 245 -5.67 1.18 23.70
CA VAL A 245 -6.98 0.59 23.97
C VAL A 245 -7.76 0.61 22.66
N GLU A 246 -8.26 -0.54 22.20
CA GLU A 246 -9.18 -0.61 21.06
C GLU A 246 -10.53 0.01 21.47
N ASP A 247 -11.08 0.86 20.59
CA ASP A 247 -12.34 1.58 20.78
C ASP A 247 -12.50 2.22 22.19
N PRO A 248 -11.60 3.15 22.56
CA PRO A 248 -11.60 3.69 23.91
C PRO A 248 -12.90 4.48 24.18
N GLU A 249 -13.63 4.09 25.22
CA GLU A 249 -14.73 4.89 25.75
C GLU A 249 -14.15 6.11 26.47
N THR A 250 -14.32 7.28 25.86
CA THR A 250 -13.96 8.54 26.52
C THR A 250 -14.94 8.84 27.67
N LYS A 251 -14.39 9.15 28.85
CA LYS A 251 -15.17 9.70 29.97
C LYS A 251 -15.42 11.21 29.82
N ASP A 252 -14.82 11.86 28.83
CA ASP A 252 -15.04 13.28 28.57
C ASP A 252 -16.36 13.46 27.81
N PRO A 253 -17.43 13.97 28.45
CA PRO A 253 -18.71 14.20 27.79
C PRO A 253 -18.60 15.21 26.64
N ASN A 254 -17.52 16.00 26.58
CA ASN A 254 -17.27 16.97 25.51
C ASN A 254 -16.35 16.43 24.41
N PHE A 255 -15.90 15.17 24.45
CA PHE A 255 -15.00 14.61 23.43
C PHE A 255 -15.62 14.69 22.03
N ILE A 256 -16.90 14.35 21.91
CA ILE A 256 -17.67 14.47 20.66
C ILE A 256 -17.70 15.93 20.20
N ASP A 257 -17.88 16.89 21.10
CA ASP A 257 -17.95 18.31 20.75
C ASP A 257 -16.57 18.91 20.43
N ASN A 258 -15.50 18.39 21.02
CA ASN A 258 -14.12 18.71 20.66
C ASN A 258 -13.75 18.13 19.28
N ILE A 259 -14.19 16.91 18.95
CA ILE A 259 -14.06 16.34 17.59
C ILE A 259 -14.87 17.16 16.58
N LYS A 260 -16.10 17.58 16.90
CA LYS A 260 -16.90 18.45 16.01
C LYS A 260 -16.21 19.79 15.76
N LYS A 261 -15.53 20.38 16.75
CA LYS A 261 -14.71 21.58 16.54
C LYS A 261 -13.55 21.32 15.57
N VAL A 262 -12.88 20.18 15.65
CA VAL A 262 -11.84 19.79 14.68
C VAL A 262 -12.44 19.54 13.28
N GLY A 263 -13.59 18.88 13.20
CA GLY A 263 -14.33 18.69 11.95
C GLY A 263 -14.84 20.00 11.32
N ALA A 264 -15.18 21.00 12.14
CA ALA A 264 -15.55 22.34 11.69
C ALA A 264 -14.34 23.17 11.21
N ILE A 265 -13.14 22.91 11.74
CA ILE A 265 -11.89 23.50 11.24
C ILE A 265 -11.52 22.90 9.87
N LEU A 266 -11.81 21.61 9.66
CA LEU A 266 -11.50 20.89 8.40
C LEU A 266 -12.60 21.02 7.33
N ASN A 267 -13.75 21.60 7.68
CA ASN A 267 -14.81 21.90 6.73
C ASN A 267 -15.40 23.27 7.08
N PRO A 268 -14.71 24.38 6.74
CA PRO A 268 -15.32 25.68 6.85
C PRO A 268 -16.48 25.69 5.85
N SER A 269 -17.69 25.70 6.39
CA SER A 269 -18.89 25.85 5.58
C SER A 269 -18.72 27.03 4.63
N LYS A 270 -18.86 26.75 3.33
CA LYS A 270 -19.52 27.60 2.34
C LYS A 270 -20.05 28.92 2.91
N GLU A 271 -19.21 29.95 2.91
CA GLU A 271 -19.60 31.36 2.85
C GLU A 271 -18.31 32.16 2.54
N SER A 272 -18.30 32.81 1.36
CA SER A 272 -17.18 33.55 0.71
C SER A 272 -15.96 32.69 0.33
N TYR A 273 -15.63 32.40 -0.94
CA TYR A 273 -15.74 33.13 -2.21
C TYR A 273 -16.21 32.21 -3.36
#